data_AF-A0A2E6ZTX7-F1
#
_entry.id   AF-A0A2E6ZTX7-F1
#
_cell.length_a   1.000
_cell.length_b   1.000
_cell.length_c   1.000
_cell.angle_alpha   90.00
_cell.angle_beta   90.00
_cell.angle_gamma   90.00
#
_symmetry.space_group_name_H-M   'P 1'
#
loop_
_entity.id
_entity.type
_entity.pdbx_description
1 polymer ?
#
loop_
_entity_poly.entity_id
_entity_poly.type
_entity_poly.pdbx_seq_one_letter_code
_entity_poly.pdbx_strand_id
1 'polypeptide(L)'
;MGREEKFQASEQLVQRIRRQAKQEMRGVVSELLTQAVRERASGTVEDRHVVEDVQLKAVRDEGARVRAEVERVWAAKFKEANEAATEALKSAREDADRQLIEKVASVRAEGQRVLEAALEAARQEADRNLEARVNQVRRQAENIVASELATEPVEAFAPEEPGTGEVLGDVLGAVRRLNEASSLTEALDALGQTAVEHVSRAAVLTVQEDQVRGWSFVGFGDALERDARRVALAVGETGLIGRAVVAAASCEIGTDDEPSDDLRPPFAGLQPGAGALASPIRVGGQVMAVLYGDDQGETTHPAWRQALEILARHAGHCLEALTATRAAQLVRYENPDHT
;
A
#
# COMPACT_ATOMS: atom_id res chain seq x y z
N MET A 1 -3.06 0.52 24.70
CA MET A 1 -3.43 0.58 26.13
C MET A 1 -2.24 0.81 27.08
N GLY A 2 -0.99 0.45 26.75
CA GLY A 2 0.12 0.46 27.72
C GLY A 2 0.98 1.74 27.88
N ARG A 3 0.71 2.85 27.18
CA ARG A 3 1.52 4.08 27.32
C ARG A 3 0.96 5.02 28.39
N GLU A 4 -0.37 5.16 28.43
CA GLU A 4 -1.13 5.89 29.45
C GLU A 4 -0.96 5.28 30.85
N GLU A 5 -1.08 3.96 30.95
CA GLU A 5 -0.95 3.24 32.23
C GLU A 5 0.46 3.33 32.81
N LYS A 6 1.49 3.32 31.97
CA LYS A 6 2.89 3.47 32.39
C LYS A 6 3.21 4.92 32.81
N PHE A 7 2.63 5.90 32.12
CA PHE A 7 2.72 7.30 32.53
C PHE A 7 2.07 7.51 33.91
N GLN A 8 0.87 6.95 34.11
CA GLN A 8 0.21 6.97 35.41
C GLN A 8 1.00 6.25 36.51
N ALA A 9 1.63 5.11 36.20
CA ALA A 9 2.49 4.41 37.16
C ALA A 9 3.72 5.26 37.56
N SER A 10 4.32 5.98 36.62
CA SER A 10 5.45 6.89 36.88
C SER A 10 5.04 8.09 37.73
N GLU A 11 3.88 8.69 37.47
CA GLU A 11 3.32 9.76 38.30
C GLU A 11 3.02 9.28 39.71
N GLN A 12 2.44 8.09 39.85
CA GLN A 12 2.14 7.49 41.15
C GLN A 12 3.41 7.23 41.97
N LEU A 13 4.51 6.81 41.32
CA LEU A 13 5.80 6.63 41.98
C LEU A 13 6.37 7.97 42.46
N VAL A 14 6.35 9.00 41.60
CA VAL A 14 6.80 10.36 41.96
C VAL A 14 5.96 10.92 43.12
N GLN A 15 4.64 10.73 43.10
CA GLN A 15 3.78 11.15 44.20
C GLN A 15 4.07 10.40 45.50
N ARG A 16 4.40 9.12 45.44
CA ARG A 16 4.74 8.31 46.61
C ARG A 16 6.05 8.76 47.23
N ILE A 17 7.09 8.95 46.43
CA ILE A 17 8.39 9.49 46.87
C ILE A 17 8.19 10.88 47.52
N ARG A 18 7.39 11.75 46.90
CA ARG A 18 7.08 13.08 47.45
C ARG A 18 6.33 13.03 48.79
N ARG A 19 5.41 12.07 48.97
CA ARG A 19 4.70 11.88 50.25
C ARG A 19 5.63 11.35 51.34
N GLN A 20 6.47 10.38 51.00
CA GLN A 20 7.44 9.81 51.94
C GLN A 20 8.45 10.86 52.41
N ALA A 21 9.04 11.62 51.48
CA ALA A 21 9.93 12.73 51.82
C ALA A 21 9.23 13.77 52.72
N LYS A 22 7.94 14.07 52.49
CA LYS A 22 7.15 14.95 53.38
C LYS A 22 6.96 14.39 54.79
N GLN A 23 6.80 13.08 54.94
CA GLN A 23 6.66 12.43 56.25
C GLN A 23 7.98 12.42 57.01
N GLU A 24 9.09 12.06 56.34
CA GLU A 24 10.43 12.10 56.94
C GLU A 24 10.81 13.54 57.36
N MET A 25 10.48 14.55 56.54
CA MET A 25 10.66 15.97 56.88
C MET A 25 9.91 16.40 58.14
N ARG A 26 8.66 15.93 58.35
CA ARG A 26 7.90 16.24 59.57
C ARG A 26 8.52 15.61 60.81
N GLY A 27 9.09 14.41 60.68
CA GLY A 27 9.80 13.73 61.77
C GLY A 27 11.01 14.54 62.26
N VAL A 28 11.89 14.94 61.34
CA VAL A 28 13.11 15.70 61.67
C VAL A 28 12.79 17.06 62.30
N VAL A 29 11.78 17.77 61.79
CA VAL A 29 11.35 19.06 62.37
C VAL A 29 10.79 18.87 63.78
N SER A 30 10.01 17.81 64.02
CA SER A 30 9.48 17.50 65.35
C SER A 30 10.60 17.16 66.34
N GLU A 31 11.62 16.43 65.89
CA GLU A 31 12.75 16.02 66.72
C GLU A 31 13.63 17.23 67.11
N LEU A 32 13.94 18.11 66.15
CA LEU A 32 14.69 19.35 66.40
C LEU A 32 13.94 20.30 67.34
N LEU A 33 12.62 20.45 67.18
CA LEU A 33 11.80 21.26 68.10
C LEU A 33 11.78 20.66 69.51
N THR A 34 11.73 19.33 69.62
CA THR A 34 11.75 18.63 70.91
C THR A 34 13.10 18.81 71.60
N GLN A 35 14.20 18.77 70.85
CA GLN A 35 15.54 18.99 71.38
C GLN A 35 15.73 20.45 71.85
N ALA A 36 15.31 21.43 71.06
CA ALA A 36 15.38 22.85 71.42
C ALA A 36 14.55 23.19 72.68
N VAL A 37 13.39 22.57 72.86
CA VAL A 37 12.58 22.73 74.09
C VAL A 37 13.29 22.13 75.31
N ARG A 38 13.95 20.98 75.16
CA ARG A 38 14.69 20.32 76.23
C ARG A 38 15.90 21.14 76.68
N GLU A 39 16.62 21.76 75.74
CA GLU A 39 17.77 22.64 76.03
C GLU A 39 17.35 23.96 76.69
N ARG A 40 16.12 24.43 76.46
CA ARG A 40 15.60 25.65 77.10
C ARG A 40 15.16 25.46 78.55
N ALA A 41 14.82 24.23 78.94
CA ALA A 41 14.37 23.89 80.29
C ALA A 41 15.51 23.84 81.34
N SER A 42 16.78 23.93 80.92
CA SER A 42 17.94 23.80 81.80
C SER A 42 18.61 25.13 82.23
N GLY A 43 18.07 26.29 81.86
CA GLY A 43 18.63 27.61 82.24
C GLY A 43 17.92 28.29 83.41
N THR A 44 18.63 28.52 84.52
CA THR A 44 18.12 29.18 85.75
C THR A 44 18.08 30.71 85.65
N VAL A 45 17.17 31.32 86.44
CA VAL A 45 16.72 32.73 86.39
C VAL A 45 17.40 33.57 87.48
N GLU A 46 18.14 34.63 87.11
CA GLU A 46 18.34 35.85 87.92
C GLU A 46 18.96 37.01 87.07
N ASP A 47 18.53 38.26 87.33
CA ASP A 47 18.92 39.58 86.75
C ASP A 47 18.20 40.17 85.51
N ARG A 48 16.93 40.50 85.69
CA ARG A 48 15.86 40.66 84.68
C ARG A 48 15.94 41.78 83.60
N HIS A 49 16.88 42.73 83.53
CA HIS A 49 16.82 43.76 82.43
C HIS A 49 18.07 43.88 81.55
N VAL A 50 19.29 43.68 82.07
CA VAL A 50 20.49 43.53 81.23
C VAL A 50 20.59 42.09 80.70
N VAL A 51 20.08 41.13 81.47
CA VAL A 51 20.00 39.72 81.04
C VAL A 51 18.91 39.53 79.98
N GLU A 52 17.82 40.32 79.97
CA GLU A 52 16.78 40.20 78.92
C GLU A 52 17.31 40.54 77.52
N ASP A 53 18.09 41.62 77.35
CA ASP A 53 18.68 41.97 76.04
C ASP A 53 19.77 40.99 75.60
N VAL A 54 20.60 40.52 76.53
CA VAL A 54 21.63 39.51 76.26
C VAL A 54 20.99 38.15 75.95
N GLN A 55 19.93 37.77 76.66
CA GLN A 55 19.14 36.56 76.39
C GLN A 55 18.39 36.66 75.07
N LEU A 56 17.81 37.82 74.73
CA LEU A 56 17.11 38.02 73.46
C LEU A 56 18.08 37.92 72.28
N LYS A 57 19.29 38.49 72.42
CA LYS A 57 20.36 38.36 71.43
C LYS A 57 20.85 36.92 71.31
N ALA A 58 21.10 36.23 72.42
CA ALA A 58 21.50 34.83 72.42
C ALA A 58 20.43 33.91 71.79
N VAL A 59 19.15 34.14 72.09
CA VAL A 59 18.03 33.40 71.47
C VAL A 59 17.91 33.70 69.98
N ARG A 60 18.19 34.94 69.54
CA ARG A 60 18.18 35.30 68.12
C ARG A 60 19.34 34.65 67.37
N ASP A 61 20.54 34.68 67.94
CA ASP A 61 21.74 34.10 67.35
C ASP A 61 21.62 32.56 67.29
N GLU A 62 21.10 31.94 68.35
CA GLU A 62 20.84 30.50 68.38
C GLU A 62 19.71 30.12 67.40
N GLY A 63 18.64 30.91 67.34
CA GLY A 63 17.60 30.73 66.33
C GLY A 63 18.13 30.88 64.90
N ALA A 64 19.11 31.75 64.66
CA ALA A 64 19.76 31.89 63.35
C ALA A 64 20.64 30.68 63.03
N ARG A 65 21.37 30.15 64.01
CA ARG A 65 22.16 28.93 63.86
C ARG A 65 21.29 27.72 63.56
N VAL A 66 20.22 27.51 64.34
CA VAL A 66 19.27 26.42 64.12
C VAL A 66 18.61 26.53 62.75
N ARG A 67 18.21 27.74 62.30
CA ARG A 67 17.67 27.93 60.95
C ARG A 67 18.69 27.58 59.86
N ALA A 68 19.94 28.01 59.99
CA ALA A 68 20.98 27.70 59.02
C ALA A 68 21.32 26.19 58.99
N GLU A 69 21.28 25.52 60.14
CA GLU A 69 21.45 24.07 60.24
C GLU A 69 20.31 23.32 59.56
N VAL A 70 19.06 23.71 59.85
CA VAL A 70 17.86 23.15 59.23
C VAL A 70 17.90 23.36 57.71
N GLU A 71 18.22 24.57 57.23
CA GLU A 71 18.32 24.84 55.78
C GLU A 71 19.39 23.99 55.11
N ARG A 72 20.54 23.77 55.77
CA ARG A 72 21.61 22.95 55.22
C ARG A 72 21.23 21.47 55.14
N VAL A 73 20.66 20.93 56.22
CA VAL A 73 20.15 19.55 56.24
C VAL A 73 19.04 19.38 55.20
N TRP A 74 18.16 20.38 55.08
CA TRP A 74 17.08 20.37 54.11
C TRP A 74 17.58 20.40 52.67
N ALA A 75 18.54 21.28 52.35
CA ALA A 75 19.15 21.36 51.03
C ALA A 75 19.88 20.05 50.65
N ALA A 76 20.61 19.44 51.60
CA ALA A 76 21.28 18.17 51.40
C ALA A 76 20.28 17.04 51.12
N LYS A 77 19.23 16.92 51.95
CA LYS A 77 18.20 15.89 51.77
C LYS A 77 17.36 16.08 50.51
N PHE A 78 17.09 17.33 50.14
CA PHE A 78 16.40 17.63 48.89
C PHE A 78 17.24 17.23 47.67
N LYS A 79 18.55 17.51 47.69
CA LYS A 79 19.47 17.10 46.63
C LYS A 79 19.55 15.58 46.50
N GLU A 80 19.74 14.87 47.60
CA GLU A 80 19.79 13.39 47.64
C GLU A 80 18.49 12.77 47.09
N ALA A 81 17.33 13.29 47.50
CA ALA A 81 16.03 12.82 47.01
C ALA A 81 15.83 13.11 45.52
N ASN A 82 16.30 14.25 45.03
CA ASN A 82 16.19 14.60 43.62
C ASN A 82 17.10 13.72 42.74
N GLU A 83 18.33 13.46 43.19
CA GLU A 83 19.27 12.56 42.50
C GLU A 83 18.72 11.13 42.44
N ALA A 84 18.19 10.62 43.56
CA ALA A 84 17.54 9.31 43.61
C ALA A 84 16.32 9.22 42.68
N ALA A 85 15.51 10.29 42.61
CA ALA A 85 14.37 10.34 41.70
C ALA A 85 14.80 10.36 40.23
N THR A 86 15.86 11.10 39.88
CA THR A 86 16.39 11.14 38.52
C THR A 86 16.95 9.79 38.07
N GLU A 87 17.65 9.07 38.96
CA GLU A 87 18.20 7.76 38.63
C GLU A 87 17.10 6.71 38.49
N ALA A 88 16.09 6.75 39.37
CA ALA A 88 14.92 5.88 39.26
C ALA A 88 14.15 6.10 37.94
N LEU A 89 13.99 7.36 37.51
CA LEU A 89 13.36 7.69 36.22
C LEU A 89 14.18 7.19 35.04
N LYS A 90 15.51 7.30 35.10
CA LYS A 90 16.41 6.82 34.05
C LYS A 90 16.34 5.30 33.90
N SER A 91 16.47 4.56 35.01
CA SER A 91 16.33 3.11 35.02
C SER A 91 14.96 2.65 34.53
N ALA A 92 13.88 3.29 34.99
CA ALA A 92 12.53 2.96 34.54
C ALA A 92 12.33 3.21 33.03
N ARG A 93 12.99 4.23 32.48
CA ARG A 93 12.98 4.51 31.03
C ARG A 93 13.73 3.45 30.24
N GLU A 94 14.92 3.08 30.68
CA GLU A 94 15.73 2.04 30.04
C GLU A 94 15.01 0.67 30.01
N ASP A 95 14.34 0.31 31.11
CA ASP A 95 13.53 -0.90 31.17
C ASP A 95 12.30 -0.83 30.26
N ALA A 96 11.65 0.34 30.17
CA ALA A 96 10.53 0.55 29.26
C ALA A 96 10.97 0.45 27.79
N ASP A 97 12.11 1.02 27.43
CA ASP A 97 12.67 0.96 26.08
C ASP A 97 13.07 -0.49 25.72
N ARG A 98 13.69 -1.22 26.66
CA ARG A 98 14.01 -2.65 26.46
C ARG A 98 12.77 -3.49 26.21
N GLN A 99 11.71 -3.30 27.00
CA GLN A 99 10.43 -3.99 26.80
C GLN A 99 9.76 -3.62 25.46
N LEU A 100 9.90 -2.38 25.01
CA LEU A 100 9.36 -1.97 23.71
C LEU A 100 10.10 -2.64 22.57
N ILE A 101 11.44 -2.67 22.61
CA ILE A 101 12.27 -3.35 21.62
C ILE A 101 11.90 -4.84 21.54
N GLU A 102 11.77 -5.50 22.68
CA GLU A 102 11.39 -6.92 22.76
C GLU A 102 9.98 -7.17 22.18
N LYS A 103 9.00 -6.33 22.53
CA LYS A 103 7.63 -6.45 22.00
C LYS A 103 7.58 -6.20 20.50
N VAL A 104 8.29 -5.19 20.00
CA VAL A 104 8.37 -4.90 18.56
C VAL A 104 9.01 -6.06 17.81
N ALA A 105 10.10 -6.63 18.35
CA ALA A 105 10.74 -7.80 17.77
C ALA A 105 9.80 -9.02 17.72
N SER A 106 9.04 -9.26 18.80
CA SER A 106 8.05 -10.35 18.86
C SER A 106 6.92 -10.15 17.85
N VAL A 107 6.34 -8.95 17.77
CA VAL A 107 5.25 -8.65 16.83
C VAL A 107 5.74 -8.77 15.39
N ARG A 108 6.96 -8.30 15.11
CA ARG A 108 7.58 -8.47 13.79
C ARG A 108 7.77 -9.94 13.44
N ALA A 109 8.29 -10.75 14.37
CA ALA A 109 8.47 -12.19 14.15
C ALA A 109 7.14 -12.92 13.92
N GLU A 110 6.09 -12.55 14.65
CA GLU A 110 4.75 -13.09 14.43
C GLU A 110 4.16 -12.67 13.08
N GLY A 111 4.27 -11.39 12.72
CA GLY A 111 3.84 -10.88 11.42
C GLY A 111 4.56 -11.56 10.25
N GLN A 112 5.87 -11.81 10.38
CA GLN A 112 6.67 -12.56 9.41
C GLN A 112 6.12 -13.99 9.22
N ARG A 113 5.85 -14.71 10.30
CA ARG A 113 5.31 -16.08 10.24
C ARG A 113 3.92 -16.12 9.58
N VAL A 114 3.06 -15.16 9.91
CA VAL A 114 1.72 -15.06 9.31
C VAL A 114 1.82 -14.78 7.81
N LEU A 115 2.72 -13.88 7.40
CA LEU A 115 2.94 -13.55 6.00
C LEU A 115 3.48 -14.75 5.22
N GLU A 116 4.49 -15.45 5.77
CA GLU A 116 5.05 -16.66 5.15
C GLU A 116 3.99 -17.77 5.01
N ALA A 117 3.19 -18.00 6.05
CA ALA A 117 2.09 -18.96 6.00
C ALA A 117 1.00 -18.58 4.98
N ALA A 118 0.66 -17.29 4.89
CA ALA A 118 -0.31 -16.80 3.91
C ALA A 118 0.19 -16.92 2.47
N LEU A 119 1.48 -16.65 2.25
CA LEU A 119 2.11 -16.77 0.93
C LEU A 119 2.18 -18.24 0.48
N GLU A 120 2.49 -19.15 1.40
CA GLU A 120 2.48 -20.58 1.12
C GLU A 120 1.06 -21.10 0.83
N ALA A 121 0.06 -20.66 1.61
CA ALA A 121 -1.34 -21.00 1.35
C ALA A 121 -1.82 -20.46 -0.01
N ALA A 122 -1.43 -19.22 -0.37
CA ALA A 122 -1.78 -18.63 -1.66
C ALA A 122 -1.13 -19.38 -2.83
N ARG A 123 0.12 -19.84 -2.70
CA ARG A 123 0.78 -20.69 -3.70
C ARG A 123 0.05 -22.02 -3.88
N GLN A 124 -0.27 -22.70 -2.77
CA GLN A 124 -1.00 -23.97 -2.83
C GLN A 124 -2.40 -23.82 -3.44
N GLU A 125 -3.06 -22.69 -3.22
CA GLU A 125 -4.34 -22.38 -3.86
C GLU A 125 -4.18 -22.08 -5.36
N ALA A 126 -3.14 -21.34 -5.75
CA ALA A 126 -2.84 -21.08 -7.16
C ALA A 126 -2.52 -22.39 -7.92
N ASP A 127 -1.73 -23.29 -7.34
CA ASP A 127 -1.39 -24.58 -7.93
C ASP A 127 -2.63 -25.46 -8.12
N ARG A 128 -3.50 -25.54 -7.09
CA ARG A 128 -4.78 -26.26 -7.18
C ARG A 128 -5.69 -25.70 -8.28
N ASN A 129 -5.76 -24.38 -8.40
CA ASN A 129 -6.55 -23.72 -9.45
C ASN A 129 -5.97 -23.95 -10.85
N LEU A 130 -4.64 -23.92 -11.00
CA LEU A 130 -3.99 -24.23 -12.27
C LEU A 130 -4.25 -25.68 -12.69
N GLU A 131 -4.10 -26.63 -11.78
CA GLU A 131 -4.38 -28.05 -12.03
C GLU A 131 -5.85 -28.27 -12.43
N ALA A 132 -6.80 -27.60 -11.76
CA ALA A 132 -8.21 -27.67 -12.12
C ALA A 132 -8.47 -27.12 -13.53
N ARG A 133 -7.87 -25.97 -13.89
CA ARG A 133 -8.01 -25.36 -15.23
C ARG A 133 -7.38 -26.21 -16.33
N VAL A 134 -6.19 -26.77 -16.10
CA VAL A 134 -5.53 -27.68 -17.06
C VAL A 134 -6.40 -28.92 -17.30
N ASN A 135 -6.95 -29.50 -16.24
CA ASN A 135 -7.85 -30.64 -16.37
C ASN A 135 -9.15 -30.29 -17.11
N GLN A 136 -9.69 -29.08 -16.92
CA GLN A 136 -10.86 -28.60 -17.65
C GLN A 136 -10.57 -28.45 -19.14
N VAL A 137 -9.46 -27.78 -19.50
CA VAL A 137 -9.05 -27.60 -20.92
C VAL A 137 -8.82 -28.95 -21.58
N ARG A 138 -8.17 -29.90 -20.87
CA ARG A 138 -7.98 -31.26 -21.38
C ARG A 138 -9.31 -31.95 -21.69
N ARG A 139 -10.28 -31.91 -20.77
CA ARG A 139 -11.61 -32.49 -21.01
C ARG A 139 -12.35 -31.82 -22.16
N GLN A 140 -12.20 -30.50 -22.32
CA GLN A 140 -12.78 -29.77 -23.45
C GLN A 140 -12.17 -30.22 -24.77
N ALA A 141 -10.85 -30.38 -24.83
CA ALA A 141 -10.16 -30.89 -26.02
C ALA A 141 -10.57 -32.35 -26.35
N GLU A 142 -10.66 -33.22 -25.34
CA GLU A 142 -11.14 -34.60 -25.52
C GLU A 142 -12.58 -34.63 -26.07
N ASN A 143 -13.46 -33.76 -25.57
CA ASN A 143 -14.84 -33.66 -26.05
C ASN A 143 -14.93 -33.11 -27.47
N ILE A 144 -14.10 -32.12 -27.84
CA ILE A 144 -14.05 -31.57 -29.21
C ILE A 144 -13.61 -32.67 -30.18
N VAL A 145 -12.50 -33.35 -29.88
CA VAL A 145 -11.99 -34.46 -30.72
C VAL A 145 -13.01 -35.59 -30.84
N ALA A 146 -13.69 -35.96 -29.74
CA ALA A 146 -14.75 -36.96 -29.76
C ALA A 146 -15.97 -36.52 -30.59
N SER A 147 -16.32 -35.23 -30.57
CA SER A 147 -17.42 -34.69 -31.37
C SER A 147 -17.08 -34.63 -32.86
N GLU A 148 -15.84 -34.30 -33.22
CA GLU A 148 -15.38 -34.28 -34.61
C GLU A 148 -15.31 -35.69 -35.21
N LEU A 149 -14.85 -36.69 -34.43
CA LEU A 149 -14.79 -38.09 -34.85
C LEU A 149 -16.17 -38.77 -34.98
N ALA A 150 -17.22 -38.22 -34.37
CA ALA A 150 -18.59 -38.74 -34.44
C ALA A 150 -19.38 -38.21 -35.66
N THR A 151 -18.84 -37.25 -36.40
CA THR A 151 -19.41 -36.71 -37.63
C THR A 151 -18.73 -37.34 -38.85
N GLU A 152 -19.44 -38.22 -39.57
CA GLU A 152 -19.04 -38.60 -40.93
C GLU A 152 -19.22 -37.43 -41.92
N PRO A 153 -18.40 -37.35 -42.99
CA PRO A 153 -18.25 -36.14 -43.78
C PRO A 153 -19.37 -35.97 -44.80
N VAL A 154 -20.00 -34.80 -44.79
CA VAL A 154 -20.81 -34.33 -45.92
C VAL A 154 -19.96 -33.37 -46.73
N GLU A 155 -19.67 -33.75 -47.98
CA GLU A 155 -19.09 -32.89 -48.99
C GLU A 155 -19.94 -31.62 -49.19
N ALA A 156 -19.32 -30.45 -49.11
CA ALA A 156 -19.59 -29.34 -50.02
C ALA A 156 -18.47 -28.31 -49.94
N PHE A 157 -17.88 -28.03 -51.10
CA PHE A 157 -16.99 -26.92 -51.41
C PHE A 157 -17.45 -25.59 -50.77
N ALA A 158 -16.62 -25.02 -49.90
CA ALA A 158 -16.66 -23.62 -49.46
C ALA A 158 -15.21 -23.22 -49.07
N PRO A 159 -14.81 -21.94 -49.24
CA PRO A 159 -13.41 -21.54 -49.13
C PRO A 159 -12.90 -21.82 -47.71
N GLU A 160 -11.67 -22.32 -47.62
CA GLU A 160 -10.99 -22.67 -46.36
C GLU A 160 -11.09 -21.50 -45.36
N GLU A 161 -12.01 -21.60 -44.40
CA GLU A 161 -11.95 -20.77 -43.21
C GLU A 161 -10.67 -21.18 -42.46
N PRO A 162 -9.85 -20.21 -41.98
CA PRO A 162 -8.71 -20.52 -41.14
C PRO A 162 -9.17 -21.41 -39.99
N GLY A 163 -8.63 -22.62 -39.92
CA GLY A 163 -9.01 -23.56 -38.86
C GLY A 163 -8.75 -22.91 -37.50
N THR A 164 -9.56 -23.21 -36.49
CA THR A 164 -9.43 -22.66 -35.12
C THR A 164 -8.01 -22.81 -34.54
N GLY A 165 -7.24 -23.80 -35.02
CA GLY A 165 -5.83 -24.00 -34.67
C GLY A 165 -4.87 -22.92 -35.20
N GLU A 166 -5.14 -22.32 -36.36
CA GLU A 166 -4.33 -21.24 -36.92
C GLU A 166 -4.47 -19.96 -36.09
N VAL A 167 -5.72 -19.57 -35.79
CA VAL A 167 -6.01 -18.42 -34.93
C VAL A 167 -5.39 -18.58 -33.53
N LEU A 168 -5.45 -19.78 -32.95
CA LEU A 168 -4.81 -20.02 -31.66
C LEU A 168 -3.27 -19.94 -31.76
N GLY A 169 -2.70 -20.38 -32.88
CA GLY A 169 -1.27 -20.23 -33.18
C GLY A 169 -0.84 -18.77 -33.26
N ASP A 170 -1.63 -17.94 -33.94
CA ASP A 170 -1.38 -16.51 -34.09
C ASP A 170 -1.48 -15.77 -32.75
N VAL A 171 -2.54 -16.05 -31.98
CA VAL A 171 -2.71 -15.49 -30.62
C VAL A 171 -1.54 -15.90 -29.72
N LEU A 172 -1.10 -17.15 -29.78
CA LEU A 172 0.05 -17.62 -29.02
C LEU A 172 1.35 -16.93 -29.46
N GLY A 173 1.52 -16.68 -30.76
CA GLY A 173 2.61 -15.90 -31.32
C GLY A 173 2.62 -14.47 -30.78
N ALA A 174 1.46 -13.81 -30.77
CA ALA A 174 1.30 -12.46 -30.22
C ALA A 174 1.58 -12.40 -28.71
N VAL A 175 1.10 -13.38 -27.93
CA VAL A 175 1.41 -13.51 -26.49
C VAL A 175 2.92 -13.63 -26.24
N ARG A 176 3.64 -14.40 -27.06
CA ARG A 176 5.10 -14.51 -26.95
C ARG A 176 5.79 -13.18 -27.23
N ARG A 177 5.40 -12.47 -28.29
CA ARG A 177 5.94 -11.14 -28.61
C ARG A 177 5.68 -10.13 -27.49
N LEU A 178 4.50 -10.16 -26.87
CA LEU A 178 4.19 -9.31 -25.71
C LEU A 178 5.05 -9.64 -24.47
N ASN A 179 5.44 -10.90 -24.27
CA ASN A 179 6.31 -11.30 -23.16
C ASN A 179 7.77 -10.88 -23.35
N GLU A 180 8.20 -10.69 -24.60
CA GLU A 180 9.56 -10.24 -24.92
C GLU A 180 9.76 -8.74 -24.64
N ALA A 181 8.67 -7.98 -24.48
CA ALA A 181 8.72 -6.56 -24.19
C ALA A 181 9.38 -6.27 -22.83
N SER A 182 10.42 -5.44 -22.86
CA SER A 182 11.22 -5.05 -21.69
C SER A 182 10.76 -3.73 -21.04
N SER A 183 9.80 -3.05 -21.67
CA SER A 183 9.30 -1.75 -21.21
C SER A 183 7.81 -1.57 -21.50
N LEU A 184 7.17 -0.67 -20.74
CA LEU A 184 5.76 -0.28 -20.94
C LEU A 184 5.50 0.19 -22.38
N THR A 185 6.41 1.01 -22.92
CA THR A 185 6.32 1.53 -24.28
C THR A 185 6.33 0.40 -25.30
N GLU A 186 7.31 -0.49 -25.19
CA GLU A 186 7.48 -1.62 -26.10
C GLU A 186 6.29 -2.59 -26.04
N ALA A 187 5.73 -2.84 -24.85
CA ALA A 187 4.57 -3.71 -24.68
C ALA A 187 3.32 -3.13 -25.35
N LEU A 188 3.07 -1.82 -25.22
CA LEU A 188 1.92 -1.16 -25.84
C LEU A 188 2.08 -1.06 -27.37
N ASP A 189 3.29 -0.81 -27.87
CA ASP A 189 3.57 -0.82 -29.31
C ASP A 189 3.39 -2.22 -29.91
N ALA A 190 3.93 -3.25 -29.25
CA ALA A 190 3.73 -4.65 -29.63
C ALA A 190 2.26 -5.05 -29.61
N LEU A 191 1.48 -4.56 -28.63
CA LEU A 191 0.05 -4.85 -28.57
C LEU A 191 -0.70 -4.28 -29.78
N GLY A 192 -0.42 -3.03 -30.16
CA GLY A 192 -1.04 -2.41 -31.34
C GLY A 192 -0.69 -3.15 -32.63
N GLN A 193 0.58 -3.54 -32.78
CA GLN A 193 1.06 -4.26 -33.97
C GLN A 193 0.48 -5.67 -34.08
N THR A 194 0.33 -6.38 -32.95
CA THR A 194 -0.22 -7.74 -32.95
C THR A 194 -1.74 -7.77 -33.04
N ALA A 195 -2.42 -6.73 -32.56
CA ALA A 195 -3.88 -6.65 -32.67
C ALA A 195 -4.35 -6.60 -34.12
N VAL A 196 -3.68 -5.86 -35.00
CA VAL A 196 -4.09 -5.73 -36.42
C VAL A 196 -3.94 -7.02 -37.22
N GLU A 197 -3.22 -8.01 -36.70
CA GLU A 197 -3.16 -9.35 -37.31
C GLU A 197 -4.51 -10.09 -37.22
N HIS A 198 -5.37 -9.66 -36.29
CA HIS A 198 -6.68 -10.28 -36.04
C HIS A 198 -7.86 -9.43 -36.51
N VAL A 199 -7.69 -8.12 -36.64
CA VAL A 199 -8.75 -7.16 -36.95
C VAL A 199 -8.28 -6.13 -37.96
N SER A 200 -9.16 -5.65 -38.84
CA SER A 200 -8.81 -4.70 -39.91
C SER A 200 -8.17 -3.42 -39.37
N ARG A 201 -8.66 -2.90 -38.24
CA ARG A 201 -8.09 -1.72 -37.59
C ARG A 201 -7.99 -1.91 -36.09
N ALA A 202 -6.87 -1.50 -35.51
CA ALA A 202 -6.61 -1.56 -34.09
C ALA A 202 -6.02 -0.25 -33.55
N ALA A 203 -6.44 0.15 -32.36
CA ALA A 203 -5.90 1.31 -31.67
C ALA A 203 -5.63 0.97 -30.20
N VAL A 204 -4.48 1.40 -29.70
CA VAL A 204 -4.18 1.39 -28.27
C VAL A 204 -4.33 2.81 -27.77
N LEU A 205 -5.08 3.00 -26.68
CA LEU A 205 -5.26 4.29 -26.05
C LEU A 205 -4.94 4.20 -24.57
N THR A 206 -4.14 5.13 -24.04
CA THR A 206 -3.84 5.21 -22.61
C THR A 206 -4.86 6.06 -21.88
N VAL A 207 -5.19 5.68 -20.65
CA VAL A 207 -6.08 6.43 -19.76
C VAL A 207 -5.22 7.26 -18.81
N GLN A 208 -5.47 8.57 -18.79
CA GLN A 208 -4.83 9.52 -17.87
C GLN A 208 -5.91 10.40 -17.25
N GLU A 209 -6.12 10.26 -15.95
CA GLU A 209 -7.15 10.98 -15.20
C GLU A 209 -8.55 10.77 -15.83
N ASP A 210 -9.12 11.82 -16.42
CA ASP A 210 -10.43 11.80 -17.10
C ASP A 210 -10.30 11.89 -18.63
N GLN A 211 -9.10 11.61 -19.17
CA GLN A 211 -8.81 11.64 -20.59
C GLN A 211 -8.30 10.30 -21.10
N VAL A 212 -8.70 9.99 -22.34
CA VAL A 212 -8.15 8.91 -23.13
C VAL A 212 -7.27 9.51 -24.22
N ARG A 213 -5.99 9.11 -24.24
CA ARG A 213 -5.00 9.57 -25.22
C ARG A 213 -4.57 8.44 -26.14
N GLY A 214 -4.48 8.73 -27.43
CA GLY A 214 -3.98 7.79 -28.42
C GLY A 214 -2.53 7.39 -28.13
N TRP A 215 -2.27 6.08 -28.16
CA TRP A 215 -0.93 5.51 -28.07
C TRP A 215 -0.44 5.08 -29.45
N SER A 216 -1.22 4.23 -30.12
CA SER A 216 -0.99 3.80 -31.49
C SER A 216 -2.32 3.59 -32.19
N PHE A 217 -2.33 3.86 -33.49
CA PHE A 217 -3.42 3.52 -34.40
C PHE A 217 -2.79 2.75 -35.55
N VAL A 218 -3.43 1.68 -35.98
CA VAL A 218 -2.99 0.84 -37.09
C VAL A 218 -4.22 0.49 -37.92
N GLY A 219 -4.17 0.72 -39.23
CA GLY A 219 -5.30 0.53 -40.15
C GLY A 219 -6.23 1.74 -40.27
N PHE A 220 -5.95 2.86 -39.57
CA PHE A 220 -6.76 4.09 -39.64
C PHE A 220 -6.25 5.10 -40.68
N GLY A 221 -5.14 4.78 -41.36
CA GLY A 221 -4.54 5.59 -42.41
C GLY A 221 -3.49 6.58 -41.90
N ASP A 222 -2.55 6.94 -42.79
CA ASP A 222 -1.29 7.63 -42.48
C ASP A 222 -1.38 8.90 -41.63
N ALA A 223 -2.51 9.62 -41.68
CA ALA A 223 -2.68 10.83 -40.89
C ALA A 223 -2.84 10.49 -39.40
N LEU A 224 -3.74 9.57 -39.06
CA LEU A 224 -4.00 9.21 -37.66
C LEU A 224 -2.87 8.36 -37.07
N GLU A 225 -2.23 7.52 -37.89
CA GLU A 225 -1.11 6.68 -37.45
C GLU A 225 0.13 7.51 -37.09
N ARG A 226 0.46 8.53 -37.90
CA ARG A 226 1.59 9.44 -37.60
C ARG A 226 1.33 10.35 -36.41
N ASP A 227 0.09 10.80 -36.25
CA ASP A 227 -0.32 11.75 -35.21
C ASP A 227 -1.08 11.09 -34.05
N ALA A 228 -0.89 9.78 -33.82
CA ALA A 228 -1.59 8.99 -32.81
C ALA A 228 -1.65 9.68 -31.43
N ARG A 229 -0.53 10.29 -31.02
CA ARG A 229 -0.38 10.96 -29.72
C ARG A 229 -1.14 12.27 -29.58
N ARG A 230 -1.59 12.86 -30.69
CA ARG A 230 -2.38 14.10 -30.70
C ARG A 230 -3.86 13.86 -30.42
N VAL A 231 -4.32 12.61 -30.52
CA VAL A 231 -5.69 12.23 -30.17
C VAL A 231 -5.81 12.26 -28.64
N ALA A 232 -6.61 13.18 -28.13
CA ALA A 232 -6.97 13.28 -26.73
C ALA A 232 -8.47 13.57 -26.64
N LEU A 233 -9.20 12.70 -25.93
CA LEU A 233 -10.65 12.76 -25.83
C LEU A 233 -11.05 12.63 -24.35
N ALA A 234 -12.08 13.34 -23.91
CA ALA A 234 -12.64 13.13 -22.58
C ALA A 234 -13.29 11.75 -22.49
N VAL A 235 -13.20 11.06 -21.34
CA VAL A 235 -13.78 9.71 -21.18
C VAL A 235 -15.25 9.68 -21.60
N GLY A 236 -16.04 10.71 -21.25
CA GLY A 236 -17.45 10.83 -21.64
C GLY A 236 -17.73 11.01 -23.14
N GLU A 237 -16.73 11.38 -23.94
CA GLU A 237 -16.85 11.68 -25.38
C GLU A 237 -16.29 10.55 -26.27
N THR A 238 -15.76 9.49 -25.66
CA THR A 238 -15.07 8.40 -26.39
C THR A 238 -15.98 7.23 -26.77
N GLY A 239 -17.27 7.31 -26.44
CA GLY A 239 -18.27 6.29 -26.73
C GLY A 239 -17.92 4.92 -26.12
N LEU A 240 -17.80 3.89 -26.96
CA LEU A 240 -17.50 2.51 -26.56
C LEU A 240 -16.26 2.40 -25.66
N ILE A 241 -15.22 3.19 -25.96
CA ILE A 241 -13.96 3.19 -25.21
C ILE A 241 -14.20 3.72 -23.79
N GLY A 242 -14.93 4.82 -23.65
CA GLY A 242 -15.26 5.42 -22.36
C GLY A 242 -16.11 4.48 -21.50
N ARG A 243 -17.05 3.76 -22.12
CA ARG A 243 -17.81 2.70 -21.45
C ARG A 243 -16.90 1.59 -20.93
N ALA A 244 -15.93 1.14 -21.73
CA ALA A 244 -14.98 0.12 -21.30
C ALA A 244 -14.09 0.60 -20.14
N VAL A 245 -13.69 1.87 -20.13
CA VAL A 245 -12.97 2.49 -19.01
C VAL A 245 -13.82 2.52 -17.74
N VAL A 246 -15.06 3.03 -17.82
CA VAL A 246 -15.96 3.19 -16.67
C VAL A 246 -16.41 1.84 -16.10
N ALA A 247 -16.75 0.88 -16.98
CA ALA A 247 -17.18 -0.45 -16.56
C ALA A 247 -16.02 -1.36 -16.12
N ALA A 248 -14.77 -0.99 -16.46
CA ALA A 248 -13.60 -1.85 -16.33
C ALA A 248 -13.80 -3.26 -16.93
N ALA A 249 -14.62 -3.35 -17.99
CA ALA A 249 -14.98 -4.56 -18.70
C ALA A 249 -15.03 -4.32 -20.22
N SER A 250 -14.82 -5.37 -21.00
CA SER A 250 -14.90 -5.32 -22.46
C SER A 250 -16.29 -4.90 -22.91
N CYS A 251 -16.36 -3.98 -23.86
CA CYS A 251 -17.60 -3.51 -24.47
C CYS A 251 -17.54 -3.75 -25.99
N GLU A 252 -18.62 -4.24 -26.57
CA GLU A 252 -18.70 -4.51 -28.01
C GLU A 252 -19.92 -3.86 -28.66
N ILE A 253 -19.82 -3.69 -29.98
CA ILE A 253 -20.90 -3.37 -30.91
C ILE A 253 -21.03 -4.58 -31.84
N GLY A 254 -22.20 -5.21 -31.87
CA GLY A 254 -22.48 -6.32 -32.77
C GLY A 254 -22.63 -5.86 -34.22
N THR A 255 -22.46 -6.78 -35.17
CA THR A 255 -22.63 -6.54 -36.61
C THR A 255 -24.10 -6.36 -37.00
N ASP A 256 -25.04 -6.85 -36.18
CA ASP A 256 -26.48 -6.71 -36.39
C ASP A 256 -27.09 -5.51 -35.66
N ASP A 257 -26.30 -4.86 -34.80
CA ASP A 257 -26.74 -3.69 -34.04
C ASP A 257 -26.54 -2.44 -34.88
N GLU A 258 -27.57 -1.58 -35.01
CA GLU A 258 -27.36 -0.21 -35.46
C GLU A 258 -26.73 0.56 -34.28
N PRO A 259 -25.43 0.89 -34.31
CA PRO A 259 -24.81 1.51 -33.16
C PRO A 259 -25.36 2.92 -33.00
N SER A 260 -25.96 3.20 -31.83
CA SER A 260 -26.28 4.57 -31.42
C SER A 260 -25.05 5.45 -31.62
N ASP A 261 -25.22 6.67 -32.14
CA ASP A 261 -24.12 7.59 -32.42
C ASP A 261 -23.23 7.81 -31.19
N ASP A 262 -23.82 7.78 -29.99
CA ASP A 262 -23.12 7.95 -28.70
C ASP A 262 -22.12 6.82 -28.39
N LEU A 263 -22.22 5.66 -29.05
CA LEU A 263 -21.31 4.53 -28.84
C LEU A 263 -20.09 4.57 -29.76
N ARG A 264 -20.10 5.37 -30.82
CA ARG A 264 -19.02 5.36 -31.82
C ARG A 264 -17.88 6.26 -31.36
N PRO A 265 -16.63 5.75 -31.30
CA PRO A 265 -15.48 6.62 -31.07
C PRO A 265 -15.39 7.67 -32.20
N PRO A 266 -15.15 8.96 -31.90
CA PRO A 266 -15.14 10.04 -32.89
C PRO A 266 -14.14 9.83 -34.04
N PHE A 267 -13.06 9.09 -33.78
CA PHE A 267 -12.02 8.80 -34.77
C PHE A 267 -12.31 7.57 -35.64
N ALA A 268 -13.27 6.72 -35.26
CA ALA A 268 -13.44 5.41 -35.89
C ALA A 268 -14.16 5.51 -37.24
N GLY A 269 -15.12 6.43 -37.40
CA GLY A 269 -15.91 6.53 -38.63
C GLY A 269 -16.59 5.20 -39.01
N LEU A 270 -17.11 4.48 -38.00
CA LEU A 270 -17.60 3.11 -38.12
C LEU A 270 -18.76 3.01 -39.12
N GLN A 271 -18.62 2.13 -40.13
CA GLN A 271 -19.67 1.86 -41.11
C GLN A 271 -20.85 1.10 -40.49
N PRO A 272 -22.08 1.26 -41.01
CA PRO A 272 -23.21 0.42 -40.61
C PRO A 272 -22.90 -1.07 -40.82
N GLY A 273 -23.17 -1.90 -39.81
CA GLY A 273 -22.92 -3.34 -39.84
C GLY A 273 -21.50 -3.77 -39.45
N ALA A 274 -20.59 -2.83 -39.21
CA ALA A 274 -19.25 -3.13 -38.73
C ALA A 274 -19.25 -3.47 -37.23
N GLY A 275 -18.53 -4.52 -36.85
CA GLY A 275 -18.31 -4.90 -35.46
C GLY A 275 -17.16 -4.10 -34.84
N ALA A 276 -17.31 -3.73 -33.56
CA ALA A 276 -16.26 -3.05 -32.80
C ALA A 276 -16.13 -3.62 -31.39
N LEU A 277 -14.90 -3.62 -30.85
CA LEU A 277 -14.59 -4.04 -29.50
C LEU A 277 -13.68 -3.01 -28.82
N ALA A 278 -13.99 -2.66 -27.59
CA ALA A 278 -13.10 -1.95 -26.68
C ALA A 278 -12.82 -2.84 -25.45
N SER A 279 -11.58 -3.29 -25.29
CA SER A 279 -11.15 -4.13 -24.18
C SER A 279 -10.19 -3.38 -23.25
N PRO A 280 -10.49 -3.27 -21.94
CA PRO A 280 -9.65 -2.54 -21.01
C PRO A 280 -8.39 -3.33 -20.62
N ILE A 281 -7.25 -2.63 -20.58
CA ILE A 281 -5.96 -3.13 -20.12
C ILE A 281 -5.77 -2.64 -18.68
N ARG A 282 -5.76 -3.58 -17.73
CA ARG A 282 -5.79 -3.29 -16.30
C ARG A 282 -4.44 -3.60 -15.63
N VAL A 283 -4.04 -2.73 -14.71
CA VAL A 283 -2.86 -2.91 -13.83
C VAL A 283 -3.30 -2.61 -12.40
N GLY A 284 -3.08 -3.53 -11.45
CA GLY A 284 -3.54 -3.35 -10.07
C GLY A 284 -5.07 -3.11 -9.96
N GLY A 285 -5.84 -3.64 -10.90
CA GLY A 285 -7.29 -3.45 -10.98
C GLY A 285 -7.77 -2.13 -11.62
N GLN A 286 -6.88 -1.16 -11.88
CA GLN A 286 -7.20 0.11 -12.54
C GLN A 286 -6.99 0.00 -14.06
N VAL A 287 -7.88 0.63 -14.85
CA VAL A 287 -7.75 0.67 -16.32
C VAL A 287 -6.66 1.68 -16.69
N MET A 288 -5.56 1.22 -17.28
CA MET A 288 -4.42 2.05 -17.70
C MET A 288 -4.41 2.33 -19.19
N ALA A 289 -5.01 1.43 -19.97
CA ALA A 289 -5.18 1.60 -21.41
C ALA A 289 -6.42 0.84 -21.88
N VAL A 290 -6.81 1.06 -23.13
CA VAL A 290 -7.87 0.35 -23.82
C VAL A 290 -7.35 -0.07 -25.17
N LEU A 291 -7.55 -1.35 -25.50
CA LEU A 291 -7.38 -1.86 -26.85
C LEU A 291 -8.72 -1.76 -27.57
N TYR A 292 -8.75 -0.96 -28.63
CA TYR A 292 -9.87 -0.83 -29.52
C TYR A 292 -9.58 -1.57 -30.83
N GLY A 293 -10.58 -2.25 -31.39
CA GLY A 293 -10.50 -2.81 -32.72
C GLY A 293 -11.85 -2.84 -33.42
N ASP A 294 -11.86 -2.67 -34.74
CA ASP A 294 -13.05 -2.82 -35.56
C ASP A 294 -12.75 -3.38 -36.95
N ASP A 295 -13.73 -4.09 -37.50
CA ASP A 295 -13.62 -4.82 -38.76
C ASP A 295 -13.98 -3.98 -40.00
N GLN A 296 -14.43 -2.73 -39.84
CA GLN A 296 -14.94 -1.90 -40.94
C GLN A 296 -16.04 -2.53 -41.81
N GLY A 297 -16.71 -3.58 -41.32
CA GLY A 297 -17.65 -4.36 -42.13
C GLY A 297 -16.96 -5.29 -43.14
N GLU A 298 -15.64 -5.46 -43.03
CA GLU A 298 -14.90 -6.51 -43.73
C GLU A 298 -15.12 -7.86 -43.05
N THR A 299 -15.13 -8.94 -43.84
CA THR A 299 -15.19 -10.31 -43.31
C THR A 299 -13.89 -10.64 -42.59
N THR A 300 -13.87 -10.39 -41.29
CA THR A 300 -12.84 -10.83 -40.35
C THR A 300 -13.19 -12.20 -39.78
N HIS A 301 -12.19 -12.92 -39.28
CA HIS A 301 -12.42 -14.23 -38.66
C HIS A 301 -13.34 -14.08 -37.43
N PRO A 302 -14.39 -14.90 -37.24
CA PRO A 302 -15.41 -14.70 -36.20
C PRO A 302 -14.87 -14.65 -34.77
N ALA A 303 -13.68 -15.21 -34.53
CA ALA A 303 -13.01 -15.22 -33.22
C ALA A 303 -12.10 -14.00 -32.92
N TRP A 304 -12.05 -12.97 -33.78
CA TRP A 304 -11.12 -11.84 -33.61
C TRP A 304 -11.35 -11.08 -32.29
N ARG A 305 -12.60 -10.96 -31.85
CA ARG A 305 -12.93 -10.26 -30.58
C ARG A 305 -12.34 -10.99 -29.38
N GLN A 306 -12.45 -12.31 -29.37
CA GLN A 306 -11.88 -13.16 -28.33
C GLN A 306 -10.35 -13.08 -28.37
N ALA A 307 -9.74 -13.05 -29.55
CA ALA A 307 -8.30 -12.83 -29.69
C ALA A 307 -7.86 -11.49 -29.06
N LEU A 308 -8.51 -10.38 -29.43
CA LEU A 308 -8.18 -9.06 -28.86
C LEU A 308 -8.41 -9.01 -27.35
N GLU A 309 -9.48 -9.63 -26.83
CA GLU A 309 -9.72 -9.67 -25.39
C GLU A 309 -8.63 -10.45 -24.63
N ILE A 310 -8.19 -11.58 -25.18
CA ILE A 310 -7.06 -12.35 -24.64
C ILE A 310 -5.79 -11.49 -24.64
N LEU A 311 -5.49 -10.81 -25.75
CA LEU A 311 -4.31 -9.96 -25.88
C LEU A 311 -4.33 -8.78 -24.90
N ALA A 312 -5.47 -8.10 -24.75
CA ALA A 312 -5.62 -6.98 -23.81
C ALA A 312 -5.43 -7.42 -22.35
N ARG A 313 -6.00 -8.58 -21.96
CA ARG A 313 -5.84 -9.15 -20.62
C ARG A 313 -4.38 -9.56 -20.36
N HIS A 314 -3.76 -10.22 -21.34
CA HIS A 314 -2.36 -10.63 -21.24
C HIS A 314 -1.41 -9.43 -21.17
N ALA A 315 -1.64 -8.41 -21.99
CA ALA A 315 -0.89 -7.16 -21.93
C ALA A 315 -1.01 -6.52 -20.55
N GLY A 316 -2.20 -6.49 -19.94
CA GLY A 316 -2.40 -6.01 -18.57
C GLY A 316 -1.48 -6.69 -17.56
N HIS A 317 -1.37 -8.02 -17.64
CA HIS A 317 -0.44 -8.79 -16.80
C HIS A 317 1.04 -8.46 -17.08
N CYS A 318 1.45 -8.31 -18.34
CA CYS A 318 2.81 -7.89 -18.67
C CYS A 318 3.13 -6.50 -18.08
N LEU A 319 2.20 -5.55 -18.20
CA LEU A 319 2.38 -4.19 -17.68
C LEU A 319 2.45 -4.20 -16.14
N GLU A 320 1.65 -5.02 -15.48
CA GLU A 320 1.70 -5.21 -14.03
C GLU A 320 3.05 -5.78 -13.58
N ALA A 321 3.56 -6.81 -14.26
CA ALA A 321 4.87 -7.39 -13.96
C ALA A 321 6.02 -6.39 -14.16
N LEU A 322 6.00 -5.61 -15.26
CA LEU A 322 6.99 -4.57 -15.53
C LEU A 322 6.94 -3.46 -14.47
N THR A 323 5.74 -3.08 -14.04
CA THR A 323 5.52 -2.04 -13.03
C THR A 323 6.00 -2.50 -11.65
N ALA A 324 5.66 -3.73 -11.24
CA ALA A 324 6.14 -4.33 -10.00
C ALA A 324 7.67 -4.45 -9.96
N THR A 325 8.29 -4.86 -11.09
CA THR A 325 9.75 -4.96 -11.22
C THR A 325 10.41 -3.59 -11.07
N ARG A 326 9.89 -2.55 -11.73
CA ARG A 326 10.41 -1.18 -11.60
C ARG A 326 10.25 -0.64 -10.18
N ALA A 327 9.11 -0.86 -9.53
CA ALA A 327 8.88 -0.45 -8.15
C ALA A 327 9.90 -1.12 -7.19
N ALA A 328 10.15 -2.43 -7.36
CA ALA A 328 11.13 -3.16 -6.57
C ALA A 328 12.57 -2.65 -6.78
N GLN A 329 12.92 -2.25 -8.00
CA GLN A 329 14.21 -1.65 -8.30
C GLN A 329 14.38 -0.29 -7.60
N LEU A 330 13.36 0.58 -7.65
CA LEU A 330 13.40 1.90 -7.00
C LEU A 330 13.62 1.79 -5.48
N VAL A 331 12.93 0.86 -4.82
CA VAL A 331 13.09 0.61 -3.37
C VAL A 331 14.51 0.16 -3.02
N ARG A 332 15.19 -0.59 -3.91
CA ARG A 332 16.59 -0.99 -3.70
C ARG A 332 17.56 0.19 -3.87
N TYR A 333 17.28 1.12 -4.77
CA TYR A 333 18.12 2.31 -4.96
C TYR A 333 18.00 3.33 -3.81
N GLU A 334 16.86 3.38 -3.11
CA GLU A 334 16.68 4.25 -1.94
C GLU A 334 17.33 3.72 -0.66
N ASN A 335 17.87 2.49 -0.65
CA ASN A 335 18.44 1.86 0.54
C ASN A 335 19.83 1.23 0.29
N PRO A 336 20.87 2.03 -0.03
CA PRO A 336 22.19 1.51 -0.37
C PRO A 336 23.03 0.98 0.81
N ASP A 337 22.61 1.15 2.08
CA ASP A 337 23.46 0.91 3.27
C ASP A 337 23.17 -0.39 4.04
N HIS A 338 22.72 -1.46 3.37
CA HIS A 338 22.60 -2.79 3.97
C HIS A 338 23.26 -3.87 3.11
N THR A 339 24.59 -3.83 3.04
CA THR A 339 25.45 -4.99 2.72
C THR A 339 26.56 -5.10 3.73
#